data_AF-A0AAD1ES90-F1
#
_entry.id   AF-A0AAD1ES90-F1
#
_cell.length_a   1.000
_cell.length_b   1.000
_cell.length_c   1.000
_cell.angle_alpha   90.00
_cell.angle_beta   90.00
_cell.angle_gamma   90.00
#
_symmetry.space_group_name_H-M   'P 1'
#
loop_
_entity.id
_entity.type
_entity.pdbx_description
1 polymer ?
#
loop_
_entity_poly.entity_id
_entity_poly.type
_entity_poly.pdbx_seq_one_letter_code
_entity_poly.pdbx_strand_id
1 'polypeptide(L)'
;MEVDQELSRAVKNIERSFSAIEDYGRSLENELMDLREHKREHYTDSQAIRSVMLMDAIRNTSISLFRKYAKNEFGITSRKSHSVIMQKLVDYISERADHVNIVIDKSGHPKIQGEPYLNNQFYLDNKKYNRTRLQVSLQFESALLTPTNAFEAFFQVILECSYDTVLKNKIDKQTAEFSEIRNLSSIEEVKSLYMVKVTEEIKRGPVVSWFKCFKGMGFNEDKSDEAQIQKLAEVFDVRNLIVHNGGLVNSKYRKQHPESKHKINSPISISKKYLENTIRTMRYIYVDLVFCTWPKISKCTLPNQELDTMFDVDLDLLSPESAESFRIYKKLKNVLLKEDHKQQVTLMSPRKFSAYFNYLLNVQWHASPDSDDIKESKKLIAWLYSVTYDPFYLLGLELLQHNFEQANIQLSKVLEREGKRFLILLAQWPIVLYDSDVLAFLNKKVSIRDYVAKEVD
;
A
#
# COMPACT_ATOMS: atom_id res chain seq x y z
N MET A 1 5.72 -9.14 -28.97
CA MET A 1 4.28 -9.52 -28.98
C MET A 1 3.94 -10.51 -27.87
N GLU A 2 4.64 -11.65 -27.74
CA GLU A 2 4.37 -12.61 -26.65
C GLU A 2 4.82 -12.07 -25.27
N VAL A 3 6.03 -11.47 -25.21
CA VAL A 3 6.58 -10.79 -24.02
C VAL A 3 5.70 -9.63 -23.55
N ASP A 4 5.17 -8.82 -24.48
CA ASP A 4 4.30 -7.68 -24.19
C ASP A 4 2.98 -8.13 -23.54
N GLN A 5 2.37 -9.20 -24.07
CA GLN A 5 1.18 -9.80 -23.49
C GLN A 5 1.45 -10.40 -22.10
N GLU A 6 2.63 -10.96 -21.87
CA GLU A 6 3.01 -11.49 -20.55
C GLU A 6 3.21 -10.37 -19.52
N LEU A 7 3.87 -9.28 -19.88
CA LEU A 7 3.99 -8.10 -19.02
C LEU A 7 2.60 -7.53 -18.69
N SER A 8 1.75 -7.28 -19.69
CA SER A 8 0.38 -6.78 -19.48
C SER A 8 -0.45 -7.70 -18.57
N ARG A 9 -0.33 -9.03 -18.72
CA ARG A 9 -0.99 -10.00 -17.84
C ARG A 9 -0.42 -9.95 -16.42
N ALA A 10 0.89 -9.84 -16.26
CA ALA A 10 1.55 -9.76 -14.95
C ALA A 10 1.11 -8.52 -14.19
N VAL A 11 1.09 -7.34 -14.84
CA VAL A 11 0.58 -6.08 -14.30
C VAL A 11 -0.86 -6.25 -13.81
N LYS A 12 -1.77 -6.71 -14.68
CA LYS A 12 -3.19 -6.92 -14.32
C LYS A 12 -3.40 -7.91 -13.17
N ASN A 13 -2.57 -8.95 -13.08
CA ASN A 13 -2.66 -9.94 -12.00
C ASN A 13 -2.22 -9.37 -10.65
N ILE A 14 -1.18 -8.53 -10.64
CA ILE A 14 -0.75 -7.80 -9.43
C ILE A 14 -1.83 -6.83 -8.98
N GLU A 15 -2.43 -6.08 -9.90
CA GLU A 15 -3.50 -5.13 -9.61
C GLU A 15 -4.71 -5.80 -8.96
N ARG A 16 -5.19 -6.88 -9.58
CA ARG A 16 -6.28 -7.70 -9.03
C ARG A 16 -5.93 -8.23 -7.65
N SER A 17 -4.69 -8.63 -7.44
CA SER A 17 -4.21 -9.11 -6.15
C SER A 17 -4.24 -8.00 -5.10
N PHE A 18 -3.76 -6.80 -5.41
CA PHE A 18 -3.79 -5.68 -4.48
C PHE A 18 -5.21 -5.21 -4.16
N SER A 19 -6.07 -5.06 -5.18
CA SER A 19 -7.47 -4.68 -4.98
C SER A 19 -8.23 -5.72 -4.15
N ALA A 20 -8.04 -7.02 -4.43
CA ALA A 20 -8.65 -8.08 -3.65
C ALA A 20 -8.20 -8.06 -2.17
N ILE A 21 -6.94 -7.73 -1.90
CA ILE A 21 -6.42 -7.60 -0.53
C ILE A 21 -7.04 -6.39 0.17
N GLU A 22 -7.20 -5.26 -0.50
CA GLU A 22 -7.82 -4.05 0.04
C GLU A 22 -9.31 -4.27 0.35
N ASP A 23 -10.05 -4.92 -0.56
CA ASP A 23 -11.45 -5.29 -0.35
C ASP A 23 -11.61 -6.31 0.79
N TYR A 24 -10.71 -7.29 0.84
CA TYR A 24 -10.70 -8.28 1.90
C TYR A 24 -10.36 -7.66 3.26
N GLY A 25 -9.40 -6.72 3.30
CA GLY A 25 -9.10 -5.95 4.50
C GLY A 25 -10.31 -5.17 5.02
N ARG A 26 -11.09 -4.56 4.12
CA ARG A 26 -12.36 -3.89 4.46
C ARG A 26 -13.42 -4.86 4.97
N SER A 27 -13.56 -6.03 4.34
CA SER A 27 -14.50 -7.07 4.79
C SER A 27 -14.20 -7.57 6.21
N LEU A 28 -12.92 -7.78 6.54
CA LEU A 28 -12.52 -8.18 7.90
C LEU A 28 -12.77 -7.08 8.94
N GLU A 29 -12.67 -5.81 8.55
CA GLU A 29 -13.03 -4.71 9.44
C GLU A 29 -14.52 -4.66 9.72
N ASN A 30 -15.35 -4.89 8.70
CA ASN A 30 -16.80 -4.99 8.86
C ASN A 30 -17.14 -6.17 9.77
N GLU A 31 -16.55 -7.35 9.58
CA GLU A 31 -16.78 -8.50 10.47
C GLU A 31 -16.34 -8.23 11.92
N LEU A 32 -15.23 -7.51 12.11
CA LEU A 32 -14.76 -7.08 13.44
C LEU A 32 -15.66 -6.01 14.07
N MET A 33 -16.26 -5.13 13.26
CA MET A 33 -17.22 -4.10 13.67
C MET A 33 -18.55 -4.75 14.05
N ASP A 34 -19.08 -5.64 13.20
CA ASP A 34 -20.28 -6.43 13.46
C ASP A 34 -20.13 -7.25 14.74
N LEU A 35 -18.96 -7.83 15.00
CA LEU A 35 -18.71 -8.52 16.27
C LEU A 35 -18.66 -7.60 17.49
N ARG A 36 -18.31 -6.32 17.31
CA ARG A 36 -18.37 -5.29 18.36
C ARG A 36 -19.81 -4.82 18.57
N GLU A 37 -20.63 -4.75 17.53
CA GLU A 37 -22.02 -4.32 17.56
C GLU A 37 -22.98 -5.42 18.02
N HIS A 38 -22.80 -6.65 17.54
CA HIS A 38 -23.50 -7.84 18.01
C HIS A 38 -23.28 -8.09 19.52
N LYS A 39 -22.10 -7.72 20.04
CA LYS A 39 -21.81 -7.68 21.48
C LYS A 39 -22.59 -6.60 22.24
N ARG A 40 -23.07 -5.55 21.58
CA ARG A 40 -23.94 -4.52 22.16
C ARG A 40 -25.41 -4.93 22.11
N GLU A 41 -25.83 -5.66 21.08
CA GLU A 41 -27.25 -5.96 20.83
C GLU A 41 -27.81 -7.20 21.55
N HIS A 42 -27.01 -8.23 21.82
CA HIS A 42 -27.51 -9.49 22.42
C HIS A 42 -27.66 -9.51 23.95
N TYR A 43 -27.47 -8.38 24.61
CA TYR A 43 -27.77 -8.22 26.03
C TYR A 43 -29.05 -7.41 26.13
N THR A 44 -30.19 -8.06 26.37
CA THR A 44 -31.51 -7.40 26.47
C THR A 44 -31.90 -7.08 27.92
N ASP A 45 -31.16 -7.60 28.89
CA ASP A 45 -31.39 -7.35 30.31
C ASP A 45 -30.46 -6.26 30.83
N SER A 46 -31.01 -5.23 31.49
CA SER A 46 -30.24 -4.03 31.87
C SER A 46 -29.10 -4.34 32.84
N GLN A 47 -29.19 -5.45 33.60
CA GLN A 47 -28.11 -5.97 34.44
C GLN A 47 -27.03 -6.71 33.64
N ALA A 48 -27.39 -7.44 32.58
CA ALA A 48 -26.43 -8.12 31.71
C ALA A 48 -25.67 -7.13 30.83
N ILE A 49 -26.35 -6.11 30.28
CA ILE A 49 -25.72 -4.97 29.59
C ILE A 49 -24.73 -4.27 30.51
N ARG A 50 -25.17 -3.91 31.73
CA ARG A 50 -24.28 -3.28 32.73
C ARG A 50 -23.10 -4.17 33.07
N SER A 51 -23.29 -5.48 33.25
CA SER A 51 -22.21 -6.41 33.59
C SER A 51 -21.22 -6.63 32.45
N VAL A 52 -21.68 -6.62 31.20
CA VAL A 52 -20.81 -6.78 30.02
C VAL A 52 -20.10 -5.49 29.66
N MET A 53 -20.80 -4.35 29.70
CA MET A 53 -20.17 -3.04 29.55
C MET A 53 -19.21 -2.75 30.70
N LEU A 54 -19.53 -3.20 31.92
CA LEU A 54 -18.62 -3.18 33.06
C LEU A 54 -17.43 -4.09 32.76
N MET A 55 -17.60 -5.36 32.36
CA MET A 55 -16.50 -6.27 32.01
C MET A 55 -15.62 -5.79 30.86
N ASP A 56 -16.18 -5.05 29.90
CA ASP A 56 -15.41 -4.45 28.80
C ASP A 56 -14.74 -3.14 29.22
N ALA A 57 -15.38 -2.31 30.05
CA ALA A 57 -14.77 -1.16 30.71
C ALA A 57 -13.65 -1.61 31.65
N ILE A 58 -13.83 -2.71 32.38
CA ILE A 58 -12.85 -3.41 33.21
C ILE A 58 -11.68 -3.82 32.36
N ARG A 59 -11.91 -4.53 31.26
CA ARG A 59 -10.85 -5.00 30.37
C ARG A 59 -10.09 -3.84 29.73
N ASN A 60 -10.77 -2.83 29.22
CA ASN A 60 -10.16 -1.68 28.57
C ASN A 60 -9.45 -0.75 29.56
N THR A 61 -10.02 -0.59 30.76
CA THR A 61 -9.38 0.12 31.89
C THR A 61 -8.20 -0.69 32.43
N SER A 62 -8.27 -2.03 32.46
CA SER A 62 -7.14 -2.90 32.80
C SER A 62 -6.01 -2.72 31.82
N ILE A 63 -6.31 -2.74 30.51
CA ILE A 63 -5.30 -2.58 29.46
C ILE A 63 -4.71 -1.17 29.51
N SER A 64 -5.53 -0.14 29.75
CA SER A 64 -5.11 1.26 29.91
C SER A 64 -4.25 1.47 31.15
N LEU A 65 -4.69 0.99 32.31
CA LEU A 65 -3.94 1.05 33.58
C LEU A 65 -2.67 0.19 33.49
N PHE A 66 -2.72 -1.00 32.91
CA PHE A 66 -1.54 -1.83 32.69
C PHE A 66 -0.53 -1.11 31.78
N ARG A 67 -0.98 -0.45 30.70
CA ARG A 67 -0.11 0.37 29.85
C ARG A 67 0.43 1.62 30.55
N LYS A 68 -0.37 2.28 31.38
CA LYS A 68 -0.01 3.51 32.12
C LYS A 68 0.95 3.23 33.29
N TYR A 69 0.74 2.14 34.02
CA TYR A 69 1.48 1.82 35.25
C TYR A 69 2.62 0.81 35.05
N ALA A 70 2.53 -0.13 34.10
CA ALA A 70 3.63 -1.09 33.86
C ALA A 70 4.88 -0.43 33.26
N LYS A 71 4.73 0.72 32.57
CA LYS A 71 5.83 1.40 31.88
C LYS A 71 6.48 2.54 32.69
N ASN A 72 5.72 3.23 33.53
CA ASN A 72 6.19 4.48 34.17
C ASN A 72 6.53 4.35 35.66
N GLU A 73 5.95 3.41 36.42
CA GLU A 73 6.15 3.38 37.88
C GLU A 73 6.82 2.11 38.43
N PHE A 74 6.79 0.98 37.72
CA PHE A 74 7.09 -0.30 38.39
C PHE A 74 8.06 -1.26 37.68
N GLY A 75 8.60 -0.93 36.50
CA GLY A 75 9.62 -1.76 35.82
C GLY A 75 9.25 -3.25 35.70
N ILE A 76 7.97 -3.57 35.46
CA ILE A 76 7.41 -4.90 35.73
C ILE A 76 7.71 -5.87 34.58
N THR A 77 8.34 -7.01 34.90
CA THR A 77 8.67 -8.09 33.97
C THR A 77 8.16 -9.49 34.38
N SER A 78 7.34 -9.65 35.44
CA SER A 78 6.97 -10.98 35.97
C SER A 78 5.46 -11.23 36.24
N ARG A 79 5.06 -12.51 36.25
CA ARG A 79 3.69 -13.00 36.52
C ARG A 79 3.14 -12.64 37.91
N LYS A 80 3.99 -12.45 38.94
CA LYS A 80 3.54 -12.06 40.31
C LYS A 80 2.84 -10.70 40.34
N SER A 81 3.07 -9.88 39.32
CA SER A 81 2.53 -8.54 39.23
C SER A 81 1.14 -8.48 38.59
N HIS A 82 0.75 -9.53 37.85
CA HIS A 82 -0.54 -9.58 37.18
C HIS A 82 -1.69 -9.79 38.18
N SER A 83 -1.54 -10.68 39.16
CA SER A 83 -2.55 -10.91 40.20
C SER A 83 -2.82 -9.66 41.05
N VAL A 84 -1.77 -8.88 41.36
CA VAL A 84 -1.89 -7.61 42.12
C VAL A 84 -2.65 -6.56 41.32
N ILE A 85 -2.37 -6.42 40.02
CA ILE A 85 -3.08 -5.48 39.15
C ILE A 85 -4.55 -5.91 38.98
N MET A 86 -4.79 -7.21 38.80
CA MET A 86 -6.15 -7.74 38.68
C MET A 86 -6.94 -7.56 39.98
N GLN A 87 -6.32 -7.71 41.15
CA GLN A 87 -6.98 -7.47 42.44
C GLN A 87 -7.37 -6.00 42.60
N LYS A 88 -6.45 -5.05 42.37
CA LYS A 88 -6.76 -3.61 42.43
C LYS A 88 -7.87 -3.19 41.49
N LEU A 89 -7.95 -3.85 40.33
CA LEU A 89 -8.99 -3.62 39.38
C LEU A 89 -10.33 -4.15 39.88
N VAL A 90 -10.36 -5.38 40.41
CA VAL A 90 -11.52 -6.00 41.09
C VAL A 90 -12.03 -5.09 42.22
N ASP A 91 -11.13 -4.55 43.03
CA ASP A 91 -11.47 -3.62 44.12
C ASP A 91 -12.14 -2.34 43.57
N TYR A 92 -11.52 -1.71 42.57
CA TYR A 92 -12.05 -0.49 41.90
C TYR A 92 -13.45 -0.67 41.29
N ILE A 93 -13.74 -1.86 40.78
CA ILE A 93 -15.04 -2.20 40.18
C ILE A 93 -16.07 -2.43 41.27
N SER A 94 -15.68 -3.20 42.29
CA SER A 94 -16.55 -3.55 43.40
C SER A 94 -16.99 -2.28 44.17
N GLU A 95 -16.13 -1.25 44.22
CA GLU A 95 -16.46 0.07 44.77
C GLU A 95 -17.46 0.88 43.93
N ARG A 96 -17.64 0.56 42.64
CA ARG A 96 -18.49 1.34 41.71
C ARG A 96 -19.72 0.61 41.19
N ALA A 97 -19.77 -0.71 41.37
CA ALA A 97 -20.87 -1.54 40.95
C ALA A 97 -21.50 -2.17 42.19
N ASP A 98 -22.46 -1.47 42.81
CA ASP A 98 -23.11 -1.82 44.08
C ASP A 98 -23.79 -3.22 44.11
N HIS A 99 -23.78 -3.97 43.00
CA HIS A 99 -24.48 -5.24 42.84
C HIS A 99 -23.67 -6.37 42.16
N VAL A 100 -22.35 -6.20 41.93
CA VAL A 100 -21.54 -7.24 41.24
C VAL A 100 -20.35 -7.64 42.10
N ASN A 101 -20.43 -8.82 42.71
CA ASN A 101 -19.36 -9.36 43.53
C ASN A 101 -18.39 -10.17 42.65
N ILE A 102 -17.24 -9.58 42.29
CA ILE A 102 -16.24 -10.21 41.42
C ILE A 102 -15.13 -10.81 42.29
N VAL A 103 -14.87 -12.10 42.11
CA VAL A 103 -13.80 -12.83 42.80
C VAL A 103 -12.77 -13.33 41.79
N ILE A 104 -11.49 -13.34 42.15
CA ILE A 104 -10.45 -13.96 41.33
C ILE A 104 -10.37 -15.44 41.70
N ASP A 105 -10.51 -16.31 40.71
CA ASP A 105 -10.39 -17.75 40.94
C ASP A 105 -8.93 -18.20 41.10
N LYS A 106 -8.74 -19.49 41.44
CA LYS A 106 -7.40 -20.08 41.66
C LYS A 106 -6.50 -20.01 40.42
N SER A 107 -7.07 -19.83 39.22
CA SER A 107 -6.32 -19.64 37.97
C SER A 107 -5.99 -18.17 37.66
N GLY A 108 -6.41 -17.23 38.52
CA GLY A 108 -6.17 -15.80 38.33
C GLY A 108 -7.19 -15.13 37.41
N HIS A 109 -8.32 -15.78 37.12
CA HIS A 109 -9.37 -15.22 36.27
C HIS A 109 -10.52 -14.65 37.12
N PRO A 110 -11.02 -13.43 36.80
CA PRO A 110 -12.17 -12.87 37.48
C PRO A 110 -13.43 -13.68 37.17
N LYS A 111 -14.24 -13.92 38.19
CA LYS A 111 -15.54 -14.60 38.15
C LYS A 111 -16.57 -13.77 38.91
N ILE A 112 -17.78 -13.71 38.40
CA ILE A 112 -18.92 -13.14 39.12
C ILE A 112 -19.42 -14.19 40.10
N GLN A 113 -19.36 -13.90 41.39
CA GLN A 113 -19.79 -14.82 42.44
C GLN A 113 -21.32 -14.98 42.40
N GLY A 114 -21.80 -16.22 42.46
CA GLY A 114 -23.25 -16.53 42.42
C GLY A 114 -23.85 -16.70 41.03
N GLU A 115 -23.12 -16.36 39.95
CA GLU A 115 -23.65 -16.35 38.58
C GLU A 115 -22.89 -17.33 37.65
N PRO A 116 -23.09 -18.66 37.78
CA PRO A 116 -22.37 -19.66 36.99
C PRO A 116 -22.68 -19.57 35.48
N TYR A 117 -23.89 -19.14 35.12
CA TYR A 117 -24.29 -18.95 33.73
C TYR A 117 -23.50 -17.81 33.05
N LEU A 118 -23.41 -16.64 33.70
CA LEU A 118 -22.65 -15.51 33.18
C LEU A 118 -21.15 -15.81 33.07
N ASN A 119 -20.58 -16.56 34.03
CA ASN A 119 -19.19 -16.99 33.96
C ASN A 119 -18.93 -17.94 32.77
N ASN A 120 -19.86 -18.86 32.49
CA ASN A 120 -19.74 -19.77 31.36
C ASN A 120 -19.89 -19.04 30.02
N GLN A 121 -20.88 -18.13 29.92
CA GLN A 121 -21.07 -17.31 28.73
C GLN A 121 -19.85 -16.42 28.46
N PHE A 122 -19.31 -15.76 29.49
CA PHE A 122 -18.08 -14.96 29.38
C PHE A 122 -16.87 -15.79 28.92
N TYR A 123 -16.75 -17.02 29.41
CA TYR A 123 -15.69 -17.94 28.96
C TYR A 123 -15.86 -18.30 27.47
N LEU A 124 -17.08 -18.66 27.05
CA LEU A 124 -17.40 -19.00 25.66
C LEU A 124 -17.17 -17.82 24.72
N ASP A 125 -17.60 -16.61 25.11
CA ASP A 125 -17.42 -15.39 24.34
C ASP A 125 -15.95 -14.99 24.21
N ASN A 126 -15.15 -15.15 25.27
CA ASN A 126 -13.71 -14.94 25.20
C ASN A 126 -13.03 -15.98 24.31
N LYS A 127 -13.46 -17.25 24.36
CA LYS A 127 -12.96 -18.30 23.47
C LYS A 127 -13.27 -17.97 22.01
N LYS A 128 -14.50 -17.56 21.70
CA LYS A 128 -14.93 -17.12 20.36
C LYS A 128 -14.11 -15.91 19.89
N TYR A 129 -14.01 -14.87 20.73
CA TYR A 129 -13.22 -13.66 20.44
C TYR A 129 -11.74 -13.98 20.15
N ASN A 130 -11.11 -14.81 20.99
CA ASN A 130 -9.71 -15.19 20.80
C ASN A 130 -9.51 -16.00 19.52
N ARG A 131 -10.46 -16.87 19.18
CA ARG A 131 -10.45 -17.62 17.91
C ARG A 131 -10.56 -16.68 16.72
N THR A 132 -11.51 -15.76 16.71
CA THR A 132 -11.67 -14.79 15.61
C THR A 132 -10.44 -13.90 15.49
N ARG A 133 -9.90 -13.40 16.61
CA ARG A 133 -8.67 -12.59 16.59
C ARG A 133 -7.49 -13.35 15.99
N LEU A 134 -7.36 -14.65 16.31
CA LEU A 134 -6.32 -15.50 15.73
C LEU A 134 -6.55 -15.72 14.24
N GLN A 135 -7.80 -15.95 13.81
CA GLN A 135 -8.17 -16.07 12.40
C GLN A 135 -7.80 -14.80 11.63
N VAL A 136 -8.14 -13.62 12.16
CA VAL A 136 -7.77 -12.33 11.54
C VAL A 136 -6.25 -12.17 11.42
N SER A 137 -5.47 -12.56 12.44
CA SER A 137 -4.00 -12.53 12.36
C SER A 137 -3.48 -13.43 11.24
N LEU A 138 -3.96 -14.68 11.17
CA LEU A 138 -3.59 -15.64 10.14
C LEU A 138 -3.99 -15.16 8.74
N GLN A 139 -5.12 -14.47 8.63
CA GLN A 139 -5.58 -13.89 7.38
C GLN A 139 -4.65 -12.76 6.92
N PHE A 140 -4.19 -11.88 7.80
CA PHE A 140 -3.20 -10.85 7.43
C PHE A 140 -1.84 -11.45 7.07
N GLU A 141 -1.39 -12.47 7.79
CA GLU A 141 -0.17 -13.22 7.45
C GLU A 141 -0.28 -13.87 6.07
N SER A 142 -1.43 -14.49 5.77
CA SER A 142 -1.71 -15.08 4.46
C SER A 142 -1.82 -14.02 3.36
N ALA A 143 -2.44 -12.87 3.66
CA ALA A 143 -2.58 -11.76 2.74
C ALA A 143 -1.24 -11.13 2.33
N LEU A 144 -0.18 -11.28 3.13
CA LEU A 144 1.18 -10.85 2.78
C LEU A 144 1.82 -11.72 1.68
N LEU A 145 1.37 -12.98 1.52
CA LEU A 145 1.94 -13.91 0.55
C LEU A 145 1.57 -13.53 -0.88
N THR A 146 0.33 -13.11 -1.11
CA THR A 146 -0.14 -12.71 -2.45
C THR A 146 0.68 -11.57 -3.06
N PRO A 147 0.88 -10.41 -2.40
CA PRO A 147 1.61 -9.28 -2.98
C PRO A 147 3.10 -9.57 -3.11
N THR A 148 3.71 -10.34 -2.18
CA THR A 148 5.12 -10.76 -2.31
C THR A 148 5.33 -11.66 -3.51
N ASN A 149 4.48 -12.68 -3.70
CA ASN A 149 4.56 -13.57 -4.86
C ASN A 149 4.28 -12.81 -6.18
N ALA A 150 3.32 -11.88 -6.17
CA ALA A 150 2.99 -11.08 -7.34
C ALA A 150 4.17 -10.14 -7.72
N PHE A 151 4.84 -9.57 -6.72
CA PHE A 151 6.06 -8.78 -6.92
C PHE A 151 7.21 -9.63 -7.48
N GLU A 152 7.43 -10.86 -6.98
CA GLU A 152 8.44 -11.77 -7.53
C GLU A 152 8.20 -12.11 -9.00
N ALA A 153 6.94 -12.40 -9.35
CA ALA A 153 6.54 -12.68 -10.73
C ALA A 153 6.82 -11.47 -11.64
N PHE A 154 6.44 -10.27 -11.20
CA PHE A 154 6.77 -9.05 -11.94
C PHE A 154 8.26 -8.81 -12.09
N PHE A 155 9.01 -8.96 -11.00
CA PHE A 155 10.45 -8.75 -11.02
C PHE A 155 11.12 -9.69 -12.04
N GLN A 156 10.65 -10.94 -12.13
CA GLN A 156 11.07 -11.87 -13.16
C GLN A 156 10.77 -11.35 -14.57
N VAL A 157 9.54 -10.91 -14.84
CA VAL A 157 9.19 -10.37 -16.16
C VAL A 157 10.07 -9.16 -16.51
N ILE A 158 10.33 -8.25 -15.58
CA ILE A 158 11.21 -7.09 -15.82
C ILE A 158 12.64 -7.52 -16.14
N LEU A 159 13.17 -8.54 -15.46
CA LEU A 159 14.48 -9.10 -15.77
C LEU A 159 14.53 -9.67 -17.19
N GLU A 160 13.52 -10.45 -17.56
CA GLU A 160 13.39 -11.09 -18.87
C GLU A 160 13.25 -10.04 -19.99
N CYS A 161 12.38 -9.05 -19.81
CA CYS A 161 12.25 -7.90 -20.72
C CYS A 161 13.55 -7.09 -20.83
N SER A 162 14.35 -7.08 -19.76
CA SER A 162 15.65 -6.38 -19.72
C SER A 162 16.81 -7.24 -20.21
N TYR A 163 16.55 -8.36 -20.91
CA TYR A 163 17.57 -9.33 -21.35
C TYR A 163 18.82 -8.67 -21.92
N ASP A 164 18.66 -7.86 -22.97
CA ASP A 164 19.80 -7.30 -23.72
C ASP A 164 20.67 -6.37 -22.87
N THR A 165 20.10 -5.76 -21.84
CA THR A 165 20.80 -4.78 -21.00
C THR A 165 21.34 -5.40 -19.70
N VAL A 166 20.62 -6.38 -19.14
CA VAL A 166 20.87 -6.90 -17.78
C VAL A 166 21.38 -8.33 -17.79
N LEU A 167 20.74 -9.21 -18.55
CA LEU A 167 20.98 -10.65 -18.48
C LEU A 167 21.98 -11.15 -19.51
N LYS A 168 22.06 -10.52 -20.68
CA LYS A 168 22.87 -10.95 -21.83
C LYS A 168 24.30 -11.31 -21.45
N ASN A 169 25.02 -10.40 -20.79
CA ASN A 169 26.41 -10.63 -20.38
C ASN A 169 26.58 -11.78 -19.37
N LYS A 170 25.53 -12.13 -18.60
CA LYS A 170 25.56 -13.26 -17.66
C LYS A 170 25.22 -14.57 -18.36
N ILE A 171 24.31 -14.54 -19.33
CA ILE A 171 23.86 -15.69 -20.12
C ILE A 171 24.94 -16.08 -21.14
N ASP A 172 25.54 -15.12 -21.82
CA ASP A 172 26.61 -15.36 -22.82
C ASP A 172 27.86 -16.00 -22.20
N LYS A 173 28.00 -15.97 -20.87
CA LYS A 173 29.10 -16.62 -20.12
C LYS A 173 28.76 -18.01 -19.60
N GLN A 174 27.51 -18.46 -19.76
CA GLN A 174 27.09 -19.77 -19.29
C GLN A 174 27.66 -20.87 -20.20
N THR A 175 27.90 -22.03 -19.60
CA THR A 175 28.33 -23.23 -20.32
C THR A 175 27.24 -24.28 -20.24
N ALA A 176 27.05 -25.02 -21.34
CA ALA A 176 26.05 -26.06 -21.46
C ALA A 176 26.72 -27.42 -21.63
N GLU A 177 26.27 -28.39 -20.86
CA GLU A 177 26.66 -29.77 -21.10
C GLU A 177 25.93 -30.32 -22.33
N PHE A 178 26.58 -31.21 -23.08
CA PHE A 178 25.97 -31.85 -24.24
C PHE A 178 24.66 -32.60 -23.89
N SER A 179 24.57 -33.13 -22.67
CA SER A 179 23.37 -33.75 -22.10
C SER A 179 22.18 -32.79 -22.05
N GLU A 180 22.40 -31.51 -21.73
CA GLU A 180 21.38 -30.47 -21.69
C GLU A 180 20.96 -30.05 -23.10
N ILE A 181 21.93 -29.90 -24.01
CA ILE A 181 21.67 -29.50 -25.41
C ILE A 181 20.86 -30.57 -26.16
N ARG A 182 21.12 -31.86 -25.90
CA ARG A 182 20.48 -32.97 -26.61
C ARG A 182 18.94 -32.97 -26.52
N ASN A 183 18.38 -32.38 -25.47
CA ASN A 183 16.95 -32.33 -25.23
C ASN A 183 16.28 -31.03 -25.71
N LEU A 184 17.07 -30.10 -26.29
CA LEU A 184 16.58 -28.80 -26.74
C LEU A 184 16.47 -28.80 -28.27
N SER A 185 15.40 -28.21 -28.78
CA SER A 185 15.03 -28.20 -30.20
C SER A 185 15.58 -26.99 -30.95
N SER A 186 16.02 -25.95 -30.24
CA SER A 186 16.47 -24.68 -30.85
C SER A 186 17.44 -23.89 -29.96
N ILE A 187 18.13 -22.92 -30.55
CA ILE A 187 18.98 -21.95 -29.83
C ILE A 187 18.13 -21.06 -28.92
N GLU A 188 16.91 -20.79 -29.33
CA GLU A 188 15.91 -20.03 -28.56
C GLU A 188 15.55 -20.77 -27.27
N GLU A 189 15.36 -22.10 -27.32
CA GLU A 189 15.13 -22.90 -26.12
C GLU A 189 16.34 -22.90 -25.17
N VAL A 190 17.56 -22.92 -25.71
CA VAL A 190 18.79 -22.76 -24.92
C VAL A 190 18.79 -21.40 -24.20
N LYS A 191 18.50 -20.31 -24.91
CA LYS A 191 18.44 -18.97 -24.32
C LYS A 191 17.39 -18.88 -23.22
N SER A 192 16.19 -19.41 -23.46
CA SER A 192 15.11 -19.42 -22.47
C SER A 192 15.50 -20.22 -21.21
N LEU A 193 16.13 -21.38 -21.38
CA LEU A 193 16.62 -22.19 -20.25
C LEU A 193 17.62 -21.41 -19.40
N TYR A 194 18.61 -20.76 -20.01
CA TYR A 194 19.61 -19.98 -19.27
C TYR A 194 19.06 -18.69 -18.70
N MET A 195 18.07 -18.08 -19.34
CA MET A 195 17.36 -16.94 -18.79
C MET A 195 16.67 -17.31 -17.48
N VAL A 196 15.94 -18.44 -17.45
CA VAL A 196 15.33 -18.95 -16.21
C VAL A 196 16.40 -19.25 -15.15
N LYS A 197 17.48 -19.96 -15.51
CA LYS A 197 18.58 -20.28 -14.57
C LYS A 197 19.20 -19.02 -13.95
N VAL A 198 19.58 -18.03 -14.77
CA VAL A 198 20.20 -16.79 -14.28
C VAL A 198 19.23 -15.95 -13.45
N THR A 199 17.96 -15.88 -13.84
CA THR A 199 16.93 -15.17 -13.07
C THR A 199 16.71 -15.82 -11.70
N GLU A 200 16.66 -17.16 -11.63
CA GLU A 200 16.59 -17.91 -10.37
C GLU A 200 17.83 -17.68 -9.50
N GLU A 201 19.03 -17.65 -10.08
CA GLU A 201 20.26 -17.32 -9.36
C GLU A 201 20.21 -15.93 -8.72
N ILE A 202 19.67 -14.93 -9.44
CA ILE A 202 19.47 -13.59 -8.90
C ILE A 202 18.46 -13.64 -7.73
N LYS A 203 17.31 -14.29 -7.91
CA LYS A 203 16.25 -14.37 -6.90
C LYS A 203 16.64 -15.16 -5.64
N ARG A 204 17.54 -16.13 -5.75
CA ARG A 204 18.10 -16.86 -4.58
C ARG A 204 18.93 -15.97 -3.65
N GLY A 205 19.45 -14.85 -4.17
CA GLY A 205 20.17 -13.87 -3.38
C GLY A 205 19.26 -13.08 -2.43
N PRO A 206 19.82 -12.30 -1.50
CA PRO A 206 19.05 -11.34 -0.71
C PRO A 206 18.27 -10.38 -1.61
N VAL A 207 17.06 -9.95 -1.24
CA VAL A 207 16.24 -9.03 -2.04
C VAL A 207 16.98 -7.76 -2.45
N VAL A 208 17.79 -7.18 -1.56
CA VAL A 208 18.63 -6.01 -1.87
C VAL A 208 19.56 -6.27 -3.07
N SER A 209 20.04 -7.51 -3.23
CA SER A 209 20.92 -7.90 -4.34
C SER A 209 20.20 -8.02 -5.68
N TRP A 210 18.89 -8.27 -5.68
CA TRP A 210 18.07 -8.38 -6.89
C TRP A 210 18.20 -7.12 -7.74
N PHE A 211 18.12 -5.96 -7.08
CA PHE A 211 18.13 -4.67 -7.73
C PHE A 211 19.51 -4.20 -8.21
N LYS A 212 20.60 -4.85 -7.79
CA LYS A 212 21.96 -4.46 -8.21
C LYS A 212 22.17 -4.59 -9.72
N CYS A 213 21.43 -5.48 -10.37
CA CYS A 213 21.54 -5.70 -11.80
C CYS A 213 20.91 -4.56 -12.65
N PHE A 214 20.08 -3.71 -12.04
CA PHE A 214 19.50 -2.51 -12.68
C PHE A 214 20.32 -1.24 -12.43
N LYS A 215 21.46 -1.35 -11.73
CA LYS A 215 22.35 -0.20 -11.49
C LYS A 215 22.87 0.34 -12.82
N GLY A 216 22.75 1.66 -13.03
CA GLY A 216 23.08 2.31 -14.30
C GLY A 216 21.93 2.30 -15.32
N MET A 217 20.75 1.80 -14.96
CA MET A 217 19.49 2.02 -15.67
C MET A 217 18.66 3.16 -15.08
N GLY A 218 19.23 4.00 -14.20
CA GLY A 218 18.48 5.01 -13.46
C GLY A 218 17.87 4.50 -12.13
N PHE A 219 17.94 3.19 -11.88
CA PHE A 219 17.46 2.58 -10.64
C PHE A 219 18.57 2.56 -9.59
N ASN A 220 18.23 2.89 -8.33
CA ASN A 220 19.16 2.90 -7.20
C ASN A 220 20.30 3.91 -7.36
N GLU A 221 19.98 5.10 -7.89
CA GLU A 221 20.93 6.23 -8.02
C GLU A 221 20.89 7.15 -6.79
N ASP A 222 19.86 7.07 -5.94
CA ASP A 222 19.73 7.87 -4.73
C ASP A 222 19.58 7.02 -3.45
N LYS A 223 19.78 7.66 -2.28
CA LYS A 223 19.69 7.00 -0.96
C LYS A 223 18.26 6.57 -0.57
N SER A 224 17.24 7.17 -1.16
CA SER A 224 15.86 6.83 -0.88
C SER A 224 15.43 5.55 -1.57
N ASP A 225 15.90 5.30 -2.80
CA ASP A 225 15.71 4.02 -3.49
C ASP A 225 16.26 2.89 -2.62
N GLU A 226 17.48 3.06 -2.08
CA GLU A 226 18.10 2.11 -1.14
C GLU A 226 17.24 1.90 0.12
N ALA A 227 16.69 2.96 0.70
CA ALA A 227 15.83 2.85 1.88
C ALA A 227 14.52 2.08 1.59
N GLN A 228 13.91 2.28 0.43
CA GLN A 228 12.69 1.53 0.04
C GLN A 228 13.03 0.07 -0.25
N ILE A 229 14.16 -0.21 -0.91
CA ILE A 229 14.66 -1.57 -1.14
C ILE A 229 14.91 -2.30 0.18
N GLN A 230 15.45 -1.62 1.20
CA GLN A 230 15.64 -2.22 2.53
C GLN A 230 14.31 -2.54 3.21
N LYS A 231 13.30 -1.66 3.10
CA LYS A 231 11.94 -1.96 3.58
C LYS A 231 11.35 -3.18 2.87
N LEU A 232 11.52 -3.27 1.55
CA LEU A 232 11.08 -4.43 0.79
C LEU A 232 11.83 -5.71 1.21
N ALA A 233 13.13 -5.63 1.45
CA ALA A 233 13.89 -6.77 1.94
C ALA A 233 13.38 -7.27 3.30
N GLU A 234 13.02 -6.37 4.20
CA GLU A 234 12.37 -6.72 5.47
C GLU A 234 11.06 -7.48 5.26
N VAL A 235 10.20 -7.00 4.36
CA VAL A 235 8.94 -7.67 4.00
C VAL A 235 9.17 -9.12 3.56
N PHE A 236 10.16 -9.37 2.71
CA PHE A 236 10.49 -10.72 2.26
C PHE A 236 11.09 -11.59 3.37
N ASP A 237 11.91 -11.01 4.24
CA ASP A 237 12.40 -11.72 5.43
C ASP A 237 11.24 -12.09 6.36
N VAL A 238 10.26 -11.20 6.56
CA VAL A 238 9.02 -11.48 7.33
C VAL A 238 8.19 -12.56 6.69
N ARG A 239 7.96 -12.50 5.37
CA ARG A 239 7.30 -13.56 4.61
C ARG A 239 8.00 -14.90 4.80
N ASN A 240 9.34 -14.92 4.80
CA ASN A 240 10.11 -16.14 5.05
C ASN A 240 9.92 -16.67 6.48
N LEU A 241 9.79 -15.80 7.48
CA LEU A 241 9.45 -16.23 8.84
C LEU A 241 8.06 -16.87 8.90
N ILE A 242 7.07 -16.28 8.24
CA ILE A 242 5.70 -16.80 8.17
C ILE A 242 5.69 -18.18 7.50
N VAL A 243 6.29 -18.30 6.31
CA VAL A 243 6.25 -19.53 5.51
C VAL A 243 7.10 -20.65 6.09
N HIS A 244 8.30 -20.35 6.60
CA HIS A 244 9.29 -21.37 6.94
C HIS A 244 9.58 -21.50 8.45
N ASN A 245 9.16 -20.53 9.27
CA ASN A 245 9.47 -20.52 10.71
C ASN A 245 8.24 -20.29 11.59
N GLY A 246 7.04 -20.59 11.08
CA GLY A 246 5.78 -20.47 11.82
C GLY A 246 5.51 -19.05 12.35
N GLY A 247 6.00 -18.02 11.65
CA GLY A 247 5.89 -16.63 12.06
C GLY A 247 6.77 -16.24 13.26
N LEU A 248 7.70 -17.09 13.71
CA LEU A 248 8.59 -16.76 14.82
C LEU A 248 9.85 -16.06 14.32
N VAL A 249 10.36 -15.09 15.08
CA VAL A 249 11.60 -14.38 14.74
C VAL A 249 12.82 -15.26 15.03
N ASN A 250 13.68 -15.46 14.02
CA ASN A 250 14.92 -16.23 14.16
C ASN A 250 16.17 -15.31 14.24
N SER A 251 17.34 -15.92 14.45
CA SER A 251 18.62 -15.20 14.52
C SER A 251 18.99 -14.52 13.20
N LYS A 252 18.61 -15.10 12.06
CA LYS A 252 18.86 -14.54 10.72
C LYS A 252 18.16 -13.19 10.55
N TYR A 253 16.85 -13.12 10.82
CA TYR A 253 16.07 -11.87 10.78
C TYR A 253 16.66 -10.82 11.72
N ARG A 254 16.99 -11.18 12.96
CA ARG A 254 17.60 -10.24 13.93
C ARG A 254 18.96 -9.69 13.49
N LYS A 255 19.74 -10.48 12.75
CA LYS A 255 21.03 -10.05 12.20
C LYS A 255 20.85 -9.07 11.04
N GLN A 256 19.81 -9.27 10.22
CA GLN A 256 19.51 -8.40 9.08
C GLN A 256 18.81 -7.10 9.51
N HIS A 257 17.97 -7.15 10.55
CA HIS A 257 17.17 -6.03 11.06
C HIS A 257 17.44 -5.78 12.55
N PRO A 258 18.67 -5.35 12.93
CA PRO A 258 19.07 -5.19 14.33
C PRO A 258 18.22 -4.16 15.10
N GLU A 259 17.73 -3.13 14.41
CA GLU A 259 16.87 -2.06 14.91
C GLU A 259 15.43 -2.50 15.20
N SER A 260 15.02 -3.67 14.69
CA SER A 260 13.70 -4.23 14.99
C SER A 260 13.51 -4.39 16.50
N LYS A 261 12.27 -4.23 16.98
CA LYS A 261 11.94 -4.40 18.41
C LYS A 261 11.61 -5.84 18.78
N HIS A 262 11.50 -6.72 17.78
CA HIS A 262 11.15 -8.12 17.99
C HIS A 262 12.32 -8.90 18.62
N LYS A 263 12.00 -9.84 19.50
CA LYS A 263 12.98 -10.73 20.15
C LYS A 263 13.05 -12.06 19.42
N ILE A 264 14.19 -12.75 19.51
CA ILE A 264 14.29 -14.13 19.00
C ILE A 264 13.21 -15.00 19.66
N ASN A 265 12.60 -15.89 18.88
CA ASN A 265 11.48 -16.77 19.24
C ASN A 265 10.18 -16.04 19.61
N SER A 266 10.09 -14.73 19.41
CA SER A 266 8.81 -14.02 19.52
C SER A 266 8.03 -14.09 18.22
N PRO A 267 6.68 -14.18 18.27
CA PRO A 267 5.87 -14.13 17.07
C PRO A 267 5.94 -12.75 16.41
N ILE A 268 6.03 -12.74 15.09
CA ILE A 268 5.79 -11.56 14.28
C ILE A 268 4.28 -11.42 14.07
N SER A 269 3.77 -10.19 14.12
CA SER A 269 2.34 -9.93 13.92
C SER A 269 2.19 -8.91 12.80
N ILE A 270 1.42 -9.29 11.79
CA ILE A 270 1.12 -8.44 10.64
C ILE A 270 -0.11 -7.62 10.97
N SER A 271 0.08 -6.31 11.10
CA SER A 271 -1.03 -5.37 11.25
C SER A 271 -1.50 -4.88 9.87
N LYS A 272 -2.75 -4.40 9.79
CA LYS A 272 -3.26 -3.71 8.58
C LYS A 272 -2.30 -2.62 8.10
N LYS A 273 -1.85 -1.76 9.01
CA LYS A 273 -0.89 -0.68 8.71
C LYS A 273 0.44 -1.22 8.13
N TYR A 274 0.90 -2.39 8.57
CA TYR A 274 2.10 -3.00 7.99
C TYR A 274 1.84 -3.46 6.55
N LEU A 275 0.69 -4.10 6.30
CA LEU A 275 0.30 -4.57 4.98
C LEU A 275 0.10 -3.39 4.00
N GLU A 276 -0.57 -2.32 4.42
CA GLU A 276 -0.72 -1.09 3.63
C GLU A 276 0.63 -0.46 3.26
N ASN A 277 1.54 -0.37 4.24
CA ASN A 277 2.89 0.13 3.97
C ASN A 277 3.68 -0.80 3.04
N THR A 278 3.49 -2.12 3.17
CA THR A 278 4.11 -3.11 2.28
C THR A 278 3.66 -2.90 0.85
N ILE A 279 2.34 -2.83 0.62
CA ILE A 279 1.75 -2.60 -0.70
C ILE A 279 2.26 -1.28 -1.28
N ARG A 280 2.28 -0.21 -0.48
CA ARG A 280 2.82 1.10 -0.91
C ARG A 280 4.29 1.02 -1.30
N THR A 281 5.14 0.36 -0.52
CA THR A 281 6.57 0.19 -0.83
C THR A 281 6.76 -0.66 -2.10
N MET A 282 6.01 -1.75 -2.26
CA MET A 282 6.07 -2.59 -3.46
C MET A 282 5.65 -1.80 -4.71
N ARG A 283 4.53 -1.07 -4.64
CA ARG A 283 4.05 -0.20 -5.72
C ARG A 283 5.09 0.85 -6.10
N TYR A 284 5.68 1.54 -5.11
CA TYR A 284 6.75 2.51 -5.36
C TYR A 284 7.90 1.87 -6.15
N ILE A 285 8.42 0.74 -5.68
CA ILE A 285 9.55 0.06 -6.33
C ILE A 285 9.16 -0.48 -7.71
N TYR A 286 7.93 -0.99 -7.86
CA TYR A 286 7.38 -1.46 -9.11
C TYR A 286 7.39 -0.35 -10.18
N VAL A 287 6.80 0.80 -9.83
CA VAL A 287 6.71 1.97 -10.72
C VAL A 287 8.10 2.46 -11.08
N ASP A 288 8.98 2.54 -10.08
CA ASP A 288 10.34 3.02 -10.24
C ASP A 288 11.17 2.11 -11.16
N LEU A 289 11.09 0.79 -10.95
CA LEU A 289 11.73 -0.19 -11.81
C LEU A 289 11.25 -0.07 -13.25
N VAL A 290 9.94 0.07 -13.47
CA VAL A 290 9.44 0.21 -14.84
C VAL A 290 9.94 1.48 -15.48
N PHE A 291 9.85 2.64 -14.84
CA PHE A 291 10.31 3.87 -15.48
C PHE A 291 11.83 3.90 -15.73
N CYS A 292 12.62 3.26 -14.88
CA CYS A 292 14.05 3.11 -15.09
C CYS A 292 14.37 2.16 -16.25
N THR A 293 13.64 1.06 -16.36
CA THR A 293 13.90 0.04 -17.38
C THR A 293 13.25 0.37 -18.72
N TRP A 294 12.14 1.11 -18.72
CA TRP A 294 11.32 1.41 -19.88
C TRP A 294 12.11 1.98 -21.06
N PRO A 295 12.93 3.05 -20.92
CA PRO A 295 13.67 3.60 -22.07
C PRO A 295 14.67 2.62 -22.71
N LYS A 296 15.04 1.56 -21.98
CA LYS A 296 15.96 0.53 -22.43
C LYS A 296 15.21 -0.66 -23.00
N ILE A 297 14.06 -1.00 -22.43
CA ILE A 297 13.16 -2.06 -22.91
C ILE A 297 12.38 -1.61 -24.15
N SER A 298 11.93 -0.35 -24.23
CA SER A 298 11.04 0.16 -25.30
C SER A 298 11.65 0.21 -26.70
N LYS A 299 12.96 -0.05 -26.83
CA LYS A 299 13.56 -0.43 -28.12
C LYS A 299 13.01 -1.76 -28.65
N CYS A 300 12.41 -2.56 -27.77
CA CYS A 300 11.64 -3.76 -28.03
C CYS A 300 10.14 -3.39 -27.98
N THR A 301 9.61 -2.82 -29.06
CA THR A 301 8.20 -2.85 -29.51
C THR A 301 7.04 -2.94 -28.51
N LEU A 302 7.11 -2.40 -27.29
CA LEU A 302 5.93 -2.35 -26.41
C LEU A 302 4.96 -1.27 -26.95
N PRO A 303 3.67 -1.60 -27.17
CA PRO A 303 2.69 -0.61 -27.62
C PRO A 303 2.45 0.48 -26.57
N ASN A 304 2.28 1.73 -27.00
CA ASN A 304 1.96 2.88 -26.14
C ASN A 304 0.76 2.64 -25.18
N GLN A 305 -0.15 1.71 -25.51
CA GLN A 305 -1.29 1.35 -24.67
C GLN A 305 -0.91 0.71 -23.31
N GLU A 306 0.26 0.08 -23.20
CA GLU A 306 0.69 -0.58 -21.96
C GLU A 306 1.27 0.45 -20.98
N LEU A 307 2.07 1.40 -21.49
CA LEU A 307 2.43 2.62 -20.76
C LEU A 307 1.19 3.32 -20.22
N ASP A 308 0.20 3.56 -21.09
CA ASP A 308 -1.07 4.19 -20.72
C ASP A 308 -1.79 3.45 -19.57
N THR A 309 -1.71 2.12 -19.52
CA THR A 309 -2.30 1.34 -18.41
C THR A 309 -1.51 1.51 -17.10
N MET A 310 -0.19 1.66 -17.19
CA MET A 310 0.66 1.91 -16.01
C MET A 310 0.52 3.33 -15.46
N PHE A 311 0.25 4.31 -16.33
CA PHE A 311 -0.10 5.67 -15.91
C PHE A 311 -1.42 5.73 -15.15
N ASP A 312 -2.40 4.90 -15.53
CA ASP A 312 -3.74 4.88 -14.91
C ASP A 312 -3.73 4.35 -13.47
N VAL A 313 -2.91 3.34 -13.17
CA VAL A 313 -3.15 2.53 -11.96
C VAL A 313 -2.30 2.97 -10.77
N ASP A 314 -1.10 3.52 -11.00
CA ASP A 314 -0.19 3.81 -9.89
C ASP A 314 -0.12 5.29 -9.49
N LEU A 315 -0.53 6.21 -10.35
CA LEU A 315 -0.45 7.65 -10.05
C LEU A 315 -1.52 8.12 -9.07
N ASP A 316 -2.70 7.50 -9.09
CA ASP A 316 -3.79 7.76 -8.12
C ASP A 316 -3.43 7.30 -6.70
N LEU A 317 -2.47 6.37 -6.58
CA LEU A 317 -2.03 5.79 -5.31
C LEU A 317 -0.80 6.50 -4.73
N LEU A 318 -0.13 7.30 -5.55
CA LEU A 318 0.92 8.20 -5.13
C LEU A 318 0.28 9.47 -4.58
N SER A 319 0.00 9.46 -3.27
CA SER A 319 -0.42 10.67 -2.55
C SER A 319 0.49 11.81 -2.99
N PRO A 320 -0.03 12.87 -3.63
CA PRO A 320 0.82 13.87 -4.22
C PRO A 320 1.51 14.73 -3.15
N GLU A 321 1.22 14.53 -1.87
CA GLU A 321 1.95 15.07 -0.72
C GLU A 321 3.22 14.28 -0.35
N SER A 322 3.45 13.09 -0.92
CA SER A 322 4.60 12.27 -0.55
C SER A 322 5.85 12.62 -1.36
N ALA A 323 7.00 12.73 -0.69
CA ALA A 323 8.28 12.96 -1.36
C ALA A 323 8.63 11.82 -2.32
N GLU A 324 8.16 10.61 -2.05
CA GLU A 324 8.25 9.46 -2.95
C GLU A 324 7.52 9.70 -4.28
N SER A 325 6.32 10.26 -4.22
CA SER A 325 5.51 10.60 -5.42
C SER A 325 6.27 11.59 -6.31
N PHE A 326 6.77 12.70 -5.74
CA PHE A 326 7.50 13.71 -6.49
C PHE A 326 8.68 13.12 -7.28
N ARG A 327 9.40 12.13 -6.71
CA ARG A 327 10.50 11.45 -7.41
C ARG A 327 10.03 10.61 -8.59
N ILE A 328 8.98 9.83 -8.40
CA ILE A 328 8.38 9.06 -9.50
C ILE A 328 7.95 10.00 -10.62
N TYR A 329 7.26 11.10 -10.28
CA TYR A 329 6.85 12.11 -11.24
C TYR A 329 8.04 12.74 -11.99
N LYS A 330 9.19 12.93 -11.33
CA LYS A 330 10.40 13.41 -11.99
C LYS A 330 11.00 12.39 -12.98
N LYS A 331 11.00 11.10 -12.62
CA LYS A 331 11.39 10.03 -13.55
C LYS A 331 10.39 9.90 -14.70
N LEU A 332 9.11 10.05 -14.41
CA LEU A 332 8.00 10.03 -15.37
C LEU A 332 8.13 11.11 -16.42
N LYS A 333 8.41 12.34 -15.99
CA LYS A 333 8.70 13.46 -16.86
C LYS A 333 9.83 13.12 -17.85
N ASN A 334 10.91 12.49 -17.40
CA ASN A 334 12.00 12.12 -18.30
C ASN A 334 11.58 11.07 -19.35
N VAL A 335 10.57 10.23 -19.05
CA VAL A 335 9.99 9.30 -20.01
C VAL A 335 9.04 10.04 -20.95
N LEU A 336 8.14 10.85 -20.40
CA LEU A 336 7.14 11.63 -21.13
C LEU A 336 7.72 12.69 -22.06
N LEU A 337 8.82 13.36 -21.68
CA LEU A 337 9.46 14.43 -22.46
C LEU A 337 10.50 13.92 -23.48
N LYS A 338 10.95 12.65 -23.35
CA LYS A 338 11.88 12.05 -24.32
C LYS A 338 11.19 11.55 -25.58
N GLU A 339 9.88 11.32 -25.54
CA GLU A 339 9.08 11.16 -26.76
C GLU A 339 9.00 12.51 -27.46
N ASP A 340 9.75 12.65 -28.57
CA ASP A 340 10.00 13.91 -29.27
C ASP A 340 8.72 14.76 -29.44
N HIS A 341 8.70 15.93 -28.79
CA HIS A 341 7.64 16.94 -28.80
C HIS A 341 7.15 17.35 -30.21
N LYS A 342 7.90 16.97 -31.25
CA LYS A 342 7.64 17.32 -32.65
C LYS A 342 6.68 16.38 -33.38
N GLN A 343 6.38 15.18 -32.88
CA GLN A 343 5.55 14.20 -33.61
C GLN A 343 4.18 13.88 -32.99
N GLN A 344 3.86 14.33 -31.77
CA GLN A 344 2.60 14.01 -31.08
C GLN A 344 1.67 15.22 -30.87
N VAL A 345 1.52 16.09 -31.88
CA VAL A 345 0.42 17.09 -31.91
C VAL A 345 -0.94 16.39 -32.12
N THR A 346 -0.93 15.12 -32.51
CA THR A 346 -2.14 14.32 -32.73
C THR A 346 -2.66 13.76 -31.39
N LEU A 347 -3.61 14.49 -30.79
CA LEU A 347 -4.45 14.12 -29.64
C LEU A 347 -3.69 13.54 -28.43
N MET A 348 -3.35 14.42 -27.49
CA MET A 348 -2.96 14.01 -26.14
C MET A 348 -4.07 13.16 -25.53
N SER A 349 -3.77 11.90 -25.23
CA SER A 349 -4.73 11.02 -24.55
C SER A 349 -5.06 11.60 -23.16
N PRO A 350 -6.27 11.39 -22.63
CA PRO A 350 -6.63 11.79 -21.27
C PRO A 350 -5.61 11.34 -20.23
N ARG A 351 -5.05 10.15 -20.43
CA ARG A 351 -4.09 9.51 -19.54
C ARG A 351 -2.75 10.25 -19.51
N LYS A 352 -2.20 10.58 -20.68
CA LYS A 352 -0.97 11.37 -20.78
C LYS A 352 -1.17 12.77 -20.16
N PHE A 353 -2.34 13.39 -20.38
CA PHE A 353 -2.63 14.68 -19.75
C PHE A 353 -2.67 14.56 -18.22
N SER A 354 -3.39 13.58 -17.66
CA SER A 354 -3.44 13.35 -16.22
C SER A 354 -2.04 13.13 -15.62
N ALA A 355 -1.18 12.38 -16.30
CA ALA A 355 0.21 12.18 -15.89
C ALA A 355 1.02 13.49 -15.84
N TYR A 356 0.92 14.33 -16.87
CA TYR A 356 1.57 15.65 -16.86
C TYR A 356 0.98 16.56 -15.77
N PHE A 357 -0.34 16.55 -15.61
CA PHE A 357 -1.03 17.35 -14.61
C PHE A 357 -0.59 16.99 -13.19
N ASN A 358 -0.55 15.70 -12.87
CA ASN A 358 -0.09 15.22 -11.58
C ASN A 358 1.40 15.52 -11.35
N TYR A 359 2.25 15.45 -12.38
CA TYR A 359 3.63 15.93 -12.28
C TYR A 359 3.68 17.42 -11.91
N LEU A 360 2.90 18.26 -12.61
CA LEU A 360 2.88 19.70 -12.37
C LEU A 360 2.41 20.05 -10.95
N LEU A 361 1.36 19.36 -10.46
CA LEU A 361 0.90 19.46 -9.07
C LEU A 361 2.01 19.16 -8.07
N ASN A 362 2.71 18.05 -8.28
CA ASN A 362 3.80 17.63 -7.42
C ASN A 362 4.96 18.64 -7.43
N VAL A 363 5.27 19.25 -8.58
CA VAL A 363 6.24 20.34 -8.67
C VAL A 363 5.79 21.55 -7.86
N GLN A 364 4.53 21.94 -7.95
CA GLN A 364 4.00 23.10 -7.22
C GLN A 364 4.05 22.92 -5.70
N TRP A 365 3.83 21.70 -5.21
CA TRP A 365 3.83 21.43 -3.76
C TRP A 365 5.21 21.17 -3.17
N HIS A 366 6.11 20.51 -3.92
CA HIS A 366 7.38 20.03 -3.36
C HIS A 366 8.63 20.74 -3.87
N ALA A 367 8.58 21.34 -5.05
CA ALA A 367 9.77 21.97 -5.61
C ALA A 367 10.02 23.33 -4.95
N SER A 368 11.29 23.62 -4.68
CA SER A 368 11.68 24.96 -4.22
C SER A 368 11.28 26.01 -5.27
N PRO A 369 10.78 27.20 -4.88
CA PRO A 369 10.33 28.24 -5.82
C PRO A 369 11.36 28.60 -6.90
N ASP A 370 12.65 28.54 -6.57
CA ASP A 370 13.75 28.89 -7.47
C ASP A 370 14.37 27.69 -8.22
N SER A 371 13.79 26.50 -8.04
CA SER A 371 14.29 25.27 -8.67
C SER A 371 14.10 25.28 -10.19
N ASP A 372 14.97 24.56 -10.89
CA ASP A 372 14.81 24.35 -12.34
C ASP A 372 13.52 23.59 -12.66
N ASP A 373 13.02 22.78 -11.73
CA ASP A 373 11.74 22.08 -11.87
C ASP A 373 10.55 23.07 -12.00
N ILE A 374 10.54 24.20 -11.26
CA ILE A 374 9.53 25.27 -11.38
C ILE A 374 9.66 26.04 -12.71
N LYS A 375 10.89 26.33 -13.16
CA LYS A 375 11.08 27.00 -14.46
C LYS A 375 10.59 26.11 -15.60
N GLU A 376 10.82 24.81 -15.49
CA GLU A 376 10.41 23.84 -16.49
C GLU A 376 8.92 23.56 -16.45
N SER A 377 8.29 23.53 -15.27
CA SER A 377 6.83 23.40 -15.16
C SER A 377 6.11 24.54 -15.87
N LYS A 378 6.61 25.78 -15.77
CA LYS A 378 6.08 26.93 -16.52
C LYS A 378 6.16 26.73 -18.04
N LYS A 379 7.27 26.18 -18.55
CA LYS A 379 7.41 25.85 -19.98
C LYS A 379 6.44 24.75 -20.40
N LEU A 380 6.28 23.73 -19.56
CA LEU A 380 5.36 22.63 -19.81
C LEU A 380 3.90 23.08 -19.80
N ILE A 381 3.48 23.93 -18.85
CA ILE A 381 2.15 24.55 -18.83
C ILE A 381 1.90 25.33 -20.12
N ALA A 382 2.84 26.19 -20.52
CA ALA A 382 2.72 26.98 -21.76
C ALA A 382 2.58 26.08 -23.00
N TRP A 383 3.31 24.96 -23.05
CA TRP A 383 3.16 23.96 -24.10
C TRP A 383 1.81 23.24 -24.03
N LEU A 384 1.36 22.81 -22.84
CA LEU A 384 0.05 22.16 -22.70
C LEU A 384 -1.08 23.06 -23.22
N TYR A 385 -1.04 24.35 -22.92
CA TYR A 385 -1.97 25.34 -23.50
C TYR A 385 -1.95 25.41 -25.02
N SER A 386 -0.79 25.22 -25.65
CA SER A 386 -0.67 25.32 -27.12
C SER A 386 -1.16 24.07 -27.84
N VAL A 387 -1.23 22.93 -27.14
CA VAL A 387 -1.62 21.63 -27.72
C VAL A 387 -2.99 21.14 -27.26
N THR A 388 -3.61 21.80 -26.28
CA THR A 388 -4.92 21.41 -25.76
C THR A 388 -6.00 22.46 -26.02
N TYR A 389 -7.14 22.00 -26.55
CA TYR A 389 -8.35 22.81 -26.72
C TYR A 389 -9.54 22.25 -25.95
N ASP A 390 -9.37 21.10 -25.29
CA ASP A 390 -10.44 20.47 -24.52
C ASP A 390 -10.71 21.30 -23.25
N PRO A 391 -11.95 21.78 -23.02
CA PRO A 391 -12.30 22.55 -21.83
C PRO A 391 -11.95 21.83 -20.51
N PHE A 392 -11.95 20.49 -20.49
CA PHE A 392 -11.59 19.71 -19.31
C PHE A 392 -10.10 19.88 -18.94
N TYR A 393 -9.22 19.76 -19.92
CA TYR A 393 -7.79 19.93 -19.71
C TYR A 393 -7.44 21.39 -19.38
N LEU A 394 -8.09 22.34 -20.06
CA LEU A 394 -7.93 23.76 -19.75
C LEU A 394 -8.39 24.06 -18.32
N LEU A 395 -9.52 23.51 -17.87
CA LEU A 395 -9.98 23.65 -16.48
C LEU A 395 -8.88 23.21 -15.50
N GLY A 396 -8.25 22.05 -15.71
CA GLY A 396 -7.14 21.60 -14.88
C GLY A 396 -6.00 22.63 -14.81
N LEU A 397 -5.52 23.10 -15.96
CA LEU A 397 -4.42 24.09 -16.02
C LEU A 397 -4.78 25.42 -15.34
N GLU A 398 -6.03 25.89 -15.47
CA GLU A 398 -6.49 27.10 -14.80
C GLU A 398 -6.57 26.91 -13.28
N LEU A 399 -7.04 25.75 -12.81
CA LEU A 399 -7.08 25.43 -11.38
C LEU A 399 -5.67 25.36 -10.78
N LEU A 400 -4.72 24.73 -11.49
CA LEU A 400 -3.32 24.64 -11.08
C LEU A 400 -2.67 26.03 -10.89
N GLN A 401 -3.02 26.98 -11.76
CA GLN A 401 -2.51 28.35 -11.70
C GLN A 401 -3.35 29.27 -10.81
N HIS A 402 -4.35 28.74 -10.10
CA HIS A 402 -5.31 29.53 -9.31
C HIS A 402 -6.02 30.65 -10.09
N ASN A 403 -6.22 30.46 -11.40
CA ASN A 403 -6.94 31.40 -12.25
C ASN A 403 -8.44 31.09 -12.24
N PHE A 404 -9.07 31.36 -11.10
CA PHE A 404 -10.46 30.95 -10.83
C PHE A 404 -11.50 31.59 -11.77
N GLU A 405 -11.20 32.74 -12.37
CA GLU A 405 -12.06 33.37 -13.37
C GLU A 405 -12.13 32.52 -14.65
N GLN A 406 -10.97 32.16 -15.20
CA GLN A 406 -10.91 31.30 -16.38
C GLN A 406 -11.35 29.87 -16.06
N ALA A 407 -10.98 29.34 -14.89
CA ALA A 407 -11.46 28.04 -14.44
C ALA A 407 -12.99 27.98 -14.41
N ASN A 408 -13.67 29.05 -13.99
CA ASN A 408 -15.14 29.10 -14.02
C ASN A 408 -15.71 29.06 -15.45
N ILE A 409 -15.06 29.73 -16.41
CA ILE A 409 -15.47 29.68 -17.82
C ILE A 409 -15.33 28.26 -18.37
N GLN A 410 -14.20 27.60 -18.10
CA GLN A 410 -13.98 26.23 -18.56
C GLN A 410 -14.91 25.23 -17.87
N LEU A 411 -15.15 25.38 -16.56
CA LEU A 411 -16.08 24.55 -15.81
C LEU A 411 -17.49 24.59 -16.40
N SER A 412 -18.00 25.77 -16.75
CA SER A 412 -19.31 25.89 -17.41
C SER A 412 -19.36 25.11 -18.72
N LYS A 413 -18.34 25.23 -19.58
CA LYS A 413 -18.25 24.49 -20.85
C LYS A 413 -18.21 22.98 -20.64
N VAL A 414 -17.46 22.51 -19.64
CA VAL A 414 -17.40 21.08 -19.32
C VAL A 414 -18.75 20.58 -18.82
N LEU A 415 -19.44 21.33 -17.95
CA LEU A 415 -20.75 20.95 -17.43
C LEU A 415 -21.83 20.96 -18.51
N GLU A 416 -21.76 21.87 -19.48
CA GLU A 416 -22.63 21.86 -20.65
C GLU A 416 -22.42 20.61 -21.51
N ARG A 417 -21.17 20.15 -21.65
CA ARG A 417 -20.80 18.99 -22.48
C ARG A 417 -21.08 17.65 -21.80
N GLU A 418 -20.62 17.48 -20.57
CA GLU A 418 -20.57 16.19 -19.85
C GLU A 418 -21.68 16.05 -18.78
N GLY A 419 -22.38 17.13 -18.47
CA GLY A 419 -23.39 17.17 -17.42
C GLY A 419 -22.81 17.06 -16.00
N LYS A 420 -23.70 16.87 -15.02
CA LYS A 420 -23.33 16.88 -13.58
C LYS A 420 -22.55 15.64 -13.12
N ARG A 421 -22.63 14.51 -13.83
CA ARG A 421 -21.86 13.30 -13.48
C ARG A 421 -20.36 13.54 -13.47
N PHE A 422 -19.90 14.46 -14.30
CA PHE A 422 -18.51 14.90 -14.35
C PHE A 422 -18.00 15.43 -12.99
N LEU A 423 -18.87 15.98 -12.15
CA LEU A 423 -18.48 16.51 -10.84
C LEU A 423 -17.93 15.43 -9.91
N ILE A 424 -18.32 14.18 -10.08
CA ILE A 424 -17.78 13.05 -9.31
C ILE A 424 -16.31 12.83 -9.69
N LEU A 425 -16.00 12.85 -10.99
CA LEU A 425 -14.62 12.74 -11.48
C LEU A 425 -13.77 13.92 -11.02
N LEU A 426 -14.31 15.14 -11.10
CA LEU A 426 -13.62 16.34 -10.62
C LEU A 426 -13.39 16.31 -9.12
N ALA A 427 -14.31 15.78 -8.32
CA ALA A 427 -14.16 15.67 -6.87
C ALA A 427 -13.04 14.70 -6.45
N GLN A 428 -12.73 13.72 -7.31
CA GLN A 428 -11.67 12.75 -7.08
C GLN A 428 -10.29 13.26 -7.51
N TRP A 429 -10.21 14.40 -8.22
CA TRP A 429 -8.94 14.94 -8.65
C TRP A 429 -8.07 15.38 -7.47
N PRO A 430 -6.76 15.03 -7.46
CA PRO A 430 -5.90 15.35 -6.33
C PRO A 430 -5.85 16.84 -6.00
N ILE A 431 -5.84 17.73 -7.00
CA ILE A 431 -5.86 19.18 -6.76
C ILE A 431 -7.10 19.60 -5.94
N VAL A 432 -8.26 18.96 -6.14
CA VAL A 432 -9.50 19.29 -5.43
C VAL A 432 -9.47 18.75 -3.99
N LEU A 433 -8.85 17.59 -3.79
CA LEU A 433 -8.74 16.96 -2.48
C LEU A 433 -7.76 17.67 -1.54
N TYR A 434 -6.69 18.23 -2.10
CA TYR A 434 -5.55 18.73 -1.32
C TYR A 434 -5.38 20.26 -1.36
N ASP A 435 -5.97 20.95 -2.34
CA ASP A 435 -5.93 22.42 -2.40
C ASP A 435 -7.23 23.04 -1.87
N SER A 436 -7.14 23.68 -0.70
CA SER A 436 -8.31 24.25 -0.02
C SER A 436 -8.98 25.36 -0.81
N ASP A 437 -8.22 26.14 -1.59
CA ASP A 437 -8.74 27.27 -2.35
C ASP A 437 -9.48 26.78 -3.59
N VAL A 438 -8.95 25.76 -4.26
CA VAL A 438 -9.63 25.06 -5.36
C VAL A 438 -10.93 24.42 -4.86
N LEU A 439 -10.89 23.74 -3.72
CA LEU A 439 -12.09 23.13 -3.12
C LEU A 439 -13.14 24.18 -2.75
N ALA A 440 -12.73 25.31 -2.17
CA ALA A 440 -13.62 26.42 -1.81
C ALA A 440 -14.25 27.06 -3.06
N PHE A 441 -13.44 27.29 -4.10
CA PHE A 441 -13.91 27.78 -5.41
C PHE A 441 -14.98 26.85 -5.98
N LEU A 442 -14.71 25.55 -6.04
CA LEU A 442 -15.63 24.58 -6.61
C LEU A 442 -16.92 24.49 -5.82
N ASN A 443 -16.86 24.38 -4.48
CA ASN A 443 -18.06 24.31 -3.62
C ASN A 443 -18.97 25.55 -3.76
N LYS A 444 -18.41 26.73 -4.03
CA LYS A 444 -19.20 27.95 -4.28
C LYS A 444 -20.00 27.88 -5.57
N LYS A 445 -19.49 27.15 -6.57
CA LYS A 445 -20.07 27.09 -7.93
C LYS A 445 -20.98 25.90 -8.10
N VAL A 446 -20.58 24.78 -7.53
CA VAL A 446 -21.28 23.51 -7.62
C VAL A 446 -21.10 22.89 -6.26
N SER A 447 -22.17 22.61 -5.51
CA SER A 447 -22.04 22.00 -4.18
C SER A 447 -21.52 20.56 -4.33
N ILE A 448 -20.22 20.40 -4.54
CA ILE A 448 -19.58 19.14 -4.88
C ILE A 448 -19.79 18.14 -3.75
N ARG A 449 -19.68 18.60 -2.49
CA ARG A 449 -19.94 17.76 -1.31
C ARG A 449 -21.36 17.21 -1.28
N ASP A 450 -22.36 18.02 -1.59
CA ASP A 450 -23.76 17.58 -1.61
C ASP A 450 -24.05 16.63 -2.77
N TYR A 451 -23.32 16.75 -3.87
CA TYR A 451 -23.48 15.87 -5.03
C TYR A 451 -22.83 14.50 -4.79
N VAL A 452 -21.60 14.47 -4.26
CA VAL A 452 -20.90 13.22 -3.91
C VAL A 452 -21.63 12.46 -2.81
N ALA A 453 -22.14 13.16 -1.79
CA ALA A 453 -22.88 12.51 -0.70
C ALA A 453 -24.20 11.85 -1.15
N LYS A 454 -24.82 12.31 -2.24
CA LYS A 454 -26.11 11.82 -2.74
C LYS A 454 -26.04 10.65 -3.73
N GLU A 455 -24.89 10.40 -4.34
CA GLU A 455 -24.70 9.31 -5.31
C GLU A 455 -23.93 8.11 -4.72
N VAL A 456 -23.39 8.26 -3.49
CA VAL A 456 -22.71 7.18 -2.75
C VAL A 456 -23.69 6.41 -1.86
N ASP A 457 -24.88 6.98 -1.57
CA ASP A 457 -26.06 6.30 -1.05
C ASP A 457 -26.89 5.71 -2.20
#